data_AF-A0A947BD21-F1
#
_entry.id   AF-A0A947BD21-F1
#
_cell.length_a   1.000
_cell.length_b   1.000
_cell.length_c   1.000
_cell.angle_alpha   90.00
_cell.angle_beta   90.00
_cell.angle_gamma   90.00
#
_symmetry.space_group_name_H-M   'P 1'
#
loop_
_entity.id
_entity.type
_entity.pdbx_description
1 polymer ?
#
loop_
_entity_poly.entity_id
_entity_poly.type
_entity_poly.pdbx_seq_one_letter_code
_entity_poly.pdbx_strand_id
1 'polypeptide(L)' 'ADGTDDAARRLERVLWNDPATGVMRHADAGYDEAADCAREKGLKLPGILG' A
#
# COMPACT_ATOMS: atom_id res chain seq x y z
N ALA A 1 15.83 -4.88 11.48
CA ALA A 1 15.37 -4.01 12.56
C ALA A 1 16.52 -3.90 13.56
N ASP A 2 17.17 -2.74 13.67
CA ASP A 2 18.34 -2.54 14.56
C ASP A 2 17.96 -2.10 15.99
N GLY A 3 16.66 -2.12 16.30
CA GLY A 3 16.12 -1.83 17.63
C GLY A 3 15.92 -0.33 17.92
N THR A 4 16.29 0.56 16.99
CA THR A 4 16.09 1.99 17.17
C THR A 4 14.66 2.43 16.84
N ASP A 5 14.16 3.45 17.54
CA ASP A 5 12.85 4.06 17.24
C ASP A 5 12.79 4.58 15.80
N ASP A 6 13.92 5.06 15.27
CA ASP A 6 14.01 5.51 13.90
C ASP A 6 13.84 4.36 12.90
N ALA A 7 14.47 3.21 13.15
CA ALA A 7 14.26 2.02 12.34
C ALA A 7 12.83 1.51 12.45
N ALA A 8 12.19 1.56 13.62
CA ALA A 8 10.79 1.17 13.78
C ALA A 8 9.86 2.02 12.89
N ARG A 9 10.02 3.35 12.90
CA ARG A 9 9.25 4.27 12.03
C ARG A 9 9.51 4.02 10.55
N ARG A 10 10.75 3.72 10.16
CA ARG A 10 11.09 3.39 8.77
C ARG A 10 10.47 2.06 8.35
N LEU A 11 10.52 1.05 9.22
CA LEU A 11 9.95 -0.27 8.97
C LEU A 11 8.44 -0.22 8.81
N GLU A 12 7.73 0.53 9.67
CA GLU A 12 6.29 0.73 9.54
C GLU A 12 5.91 1.27 8.14
N ARG A 13 6.64 2.29 7.68
CA ARG A 13 6.40 2.89 6.35
C ARG A 13 6.75 1.93 5.22
N VAL A 14 7.87 1.23 5.30
CA VAL A 14 8.31 0.32 4.24
C VAL A 14 7.35 -0.86 4.12
N LEU A 15 6.99 -1.48 5.23
CA LEU A 15 6.09 -2.64 5.25
C LEU A 15 4.66 -2.28 4.86
N TRP A 16 4.27 -1.01 4.94
CA TRP A 16 3.02 -0.52 4.38
C TRP A 16 3.12 -0.20 2.88
N ASN A 17 4.08 0.65 2.51
CA ASN A 17 4.15 1.22 1.17
C ASN A 17 4.57 0.20 0.11
N ASP A 18 5.50 -0.70 0.44
CA ASP A 18 6.02 -1.68 -0.51
C ASP A 18 4.90 -2.60 -1.07
N PRO A 19 4.12 -3.32 -0.24
CA PRO A 19 2.99 -4.10 -0.75
C PRO A 19 1.87 -3.24 -1.34
N ALA A 20 1.64 -2.03 -0.81
CA ALA A 20 0.63 -1.12 -1.35
C ALA A 20 0.90 -0.73 -2.82
N THR A 21 2.17 -0.63 -3.23
CA THR A 21 2.50 -0.38 -4.65
C THR A 21 2.14 -1.57 -5.54
N GLY A 22 2.24 -2.80 -5.03
CA GLY A 22 1.79 -4.00 -5.73
C GLY A 22 0.28 -3.99 -5.95
N VAL A 23 -0.48 -3.70 -4.90
CA VAL A 23 -1.95 -3.54 -4.97
C VAL A 23 -2.33 -2.43 -5.94
N MET A 24 -1.69 -1.26 -5.85
CA MET A 24 -1.88 -0.15 -6.80
C MET A 24 -1.68 -0.62 -8.24
N ARG A 25 -0.58 -1.32 -8.53
CA ARG A 25 -0.27 -1.79 -9.90
C ARG A 25 -1.33 -2.75 -10.43
N HIS A 26 -1.87 -3.61 -9.58
CA HIS A 26 -2.90 -4.57 -10.00
C HIS A 26 -4.26 -3.87 -10.18
N ALA A 27 -4.60 -2.92 -9.31
CA ALA A 27 -5.81 -2.12 -9.46
C ALA A 27 -5.75 -1.25 -10.75
N ASP A 28 -4.59 -0.67 -11.06
CA ASP A 28 -4.35 0.09 -12.30
C ASP A 28 -4.50 -0.78 -13.56
N ALA A 29 -4.13 -2.06 -13.46
CA ALA A 29 -4.32 -3.04 -14.53
C ALA A 29 -5.77 -3.55 -14.68
N GLY A 30 -6.70 -3.09 -13.83
CA GLY A 30 -8.13 -3.44 -13.90
C GLY A 30 -8.53 -4.70 -13.12
N TYR A 31 -7.72 -5.15 -12.15
CA TYR A 31 -8.12 -6.26 -11.27
C TYR A 31 -9.04 -5.75 -10.16
N ASP A 32 -10.31 -6.16 -10.19
CA ASP A 32 -11.33 -5.75 -9.21
C ASP A 32 -10.94 -6.13 -7.77
N GLU A 33 -10.40 -7.33 -7.55
CA GLU A 33 -9.91 -7.79 -6.24
C GLU A 33 -8.85 -6.85 -5.65
N ALA A 34 -8.01 -6.25 -6.50
CA ALA A 34 -6.99 -5.30 -6.06
C ALA A 34 -7.59 -3.92 -5.73
N ALA A 35 -8.61 -3.49 -6.47
CA ALA A 35 -9.36 -2.27 -6.14
C ALA A 35 -10.10 -2.41 -4.81
N ASP A 36 -10.68 -3.59 -4.54
CA ASP A 36 -11.35 -3.88 -3.28
C ASP A 36 -10.36 -3.95 -2.12
N CYS A 37 -9.22 -4.62 -2.29
CA CYS A 37 -8.12 -4.60 -1.31
C CYS A 37 -7.66 -3.15 -1.03
N ALA A 38 -7.53 -2.32 -2.05
CA ALA A 38 -7.17 -0.91 -1.90
C ALA A 38 -8.21 -0.13 -1.08
N ARG A 39 -9.52 -0.36 -1.30
CA ARG A 39 -10.59 0.26 -0.50
C ARG A 39 -10.60 -0.22 0.95
N GLU A 40 -10.52 -1.52 1.17
CA GLU A 40 -10.51 -2.13 2.51
C GLU A 40 -9.33 -1.66 3.36
N LYS A 41 -8.17 -1.49 2.73
CA LYS A 41 -6.94 -1.03 3.39
C LYS A 41 -6.81 0.49 3.39
N GLY A 42 -7.76 1.22 2.81
CA GLY A 42 -7.74 2.69 2.79
C GLY A 42 -6.58 3.29 1.99
N LEU A 43 -6.13 2.61 0.94
CA LEU A 43 -5.10 3.12 0.03
C LEU A 43 -5.62 4.35 -0.72
N LYS A 44 -4.79 5.37 -0.81
CA LYS A 44 -5.10 6.61 -1.55
C LYS A 44 -4.64 6.46 -3.00
N LEU A 45 -5.55 6.07 -3.88
CA LEU A 45 -5.28 5.88 -5.31
C LEU A 45 -6.14 6.83 -6.17
N PRO A 46 -5.79 8.12 -6.31
CA PRO A 46 -6.67 9.12 -6.92
C PRO A 46 -7.05 8.86 -8.38
N GLY A 47 -6.18 8.20 -9.15
CA GLY A 47 -6.46 7.86 -10.55
C GLY A 47 -7.27 6.56 -10.75
N ILE A 48 -7.55 5.83 -9.67
CA ILE A 48 -8.21 4.51 -9.72
C ILE A 48 -9.50 4.49 -8.90
N LEU A 49 -9.48 5.07 -7.69
CA LEU A 49 -10.60 5.08 -6.73
C LEU A 49 -11.26 6.46 -6.55
N GLY A 50 -10.69 7.51 -7.16
CA GLY A 50 -11.13 8.90 -7.04
C GLY A 50 -12.11 9.33 -8.12
#